data_AF-A0A1F5CZF8-F1
#
_entry.id   AF-A0A1F5CZF8-F1
#
_cell.length_a   1.000
_cell.length_b   1.000
_cell.length_c   1.000
_cell.angle_alpha   90.00
_cell.angle_beta   90.00
_cell.angle_gamma   90.00
#
_symmetry.space_group_name_H-M   'P 1'
#
loop_
_entity.id
_entity.type
_entity.pdbx_description
1 polymer ?
#
loop_
_entity_poly.entity_id
_entity_poly.type
_entity_poly.pdbx_seq_one_letter_code
_entity_poly.pdbx_strand_id
1 'polypeptide(L)'
;MIRIRIDVDYPYTSRIRSFMYTALGIRTSREYLRNPKIVAGMINESTRKVKAYWFFTPKTIPDKELAEMLDNPKHEVALHIVNDPYTELRNMEQETGKKIKYYTIHGTAHLFARIMWRRWKSKAPKIPEDFPLQSFHQFPTTGIDILCYLYPAEQAKRMTEDAIKEGNVIYFHPIWLFQRGKMNRRGPFYYVLKGILNDGD
;
A
#
# COMPACT_ATOMS: atom_id res chain seq x y z
N MET A 1 19.83 0.99 2.10
CA MET A 1 18.58 1.11 2.90
C MET A 1 17.42 0.74 1.99
N ILE A 2 16.51 -0.13 2.44
CA ILE A 2 15.35 -0.55 1.65
C ILE A 2 14.25 0.50 1.83
N ARG A 3 13.71 1.03 0.73
CA ARG A 3 12.54 1.91 0.73
C ARG A 3 11.34 1.13 0.22
N ILE A 4 10.22 1.19 0.94
CA ILE A 4 9.01 0.43 0.61
C ILE A 4 7.82 1.37 0.50
N ARG A 5 7.07 1.29 -0.61
CA ARG A 5 5.76 1.92 -0.79
C ARG A 5 4.67 0.86 -0.62
N ILE A 6 3.72 1.11 0.28
CA ILE A 6 2.66 0.15 0.60
C ILE A 6 1.32 0.82 0.35
N ASP A 7 0.64 0.43 -0.71
CA ASP A 7 -0.65 0.99 -1.10
C ASP A 7 -1.77 0.14 -0.48
N VAL A 8 -2.41 0.68 0.57
CA VAL A 8 -3.43 -0.01 1.34
C VAL A 8 -4.82 0.31 0.77
N ASP A 9 -5.12 -0.17 -0.43
CA ASP A 9 -6.39 0.16 -1.11
C ASP A 9 -7.60 -0.54 -0.49
N TYR A 10 -7.37 -1.72 0.09
CA TYR A 10 -8.41 -2.66 0.48
C TYR A 10 -8.11 -3.27 1.85
N PRO A 11 -9.08 -3.30 2.77
CA PRO A 11 -8.80 -3.69 4.14
C PRO A 11 -8.87 -5.20 4.41
N TYR A 12 -9.49 -5.99 3.54
CA TYR A 12 -9.64 -7.43 3.76
C TYR A 12 -8.84 -8.26 2.75
N THR A 13 -8.43 -9.44 3.20
CA THR A 13 -7.84 -10.49 2.38
C THR A 13 -8.76 -10.89 1.22
N SER A 14 -10.06 -11.03 1.48
CA SER A 14 -11.05 -11.32 0.45
C SER A 14 -11.34 -10.09 -0.41
N ARG A 15 -11.19 -10.21 -1.73
CA ARG A 15 -11.57 -9.18 -2.71
C ARG A 15 -13.05 -8.82 -2.61
N ILE A 16 -13.93 -9.81 -2.46
CA ILE A 16 -15.38 -9.59 -2.39
C ILE A 16 -15.73 -8.79 -1.12
N ARG A 17 -15.18 -9.17 0.03
CA ARG A 17 -15.38 -8.43 1.28
C ARG A 17 -14.83 -7.01 1.19
N SER A 18 -13.66 -6.85 0.59
CA SER A 18 -13.06 -5.54 0.34
C SER A 18 -13.91 -4.66 -0.57
N PHE A 19 -14.55 -5.22 -1.60
CA PHE A 19 -15.50 -4.50 -2.44
C PHE A 19 -16.77 -4.11 -1.69
N MET A 20 -17.39 -5.03 -0.95
CA MET A 20 -18.55 -4.73 -0.10
C MET A 20 -18.23 -3.61 0.89
N TYR A 21 -17.08 -3.66 1.55
CA TYR A 21 -16.65 -2.63 2.48
C TYR A 21 -16.41 -1.29 1.79
N THR A 22 -15.75 -1.27 0.62
CA THR A 22 -15.48 -0.04 -0.12
C THR A 22 -16.79 0.63 -0.56
N ALA A 23 -17.75 -0.16 -1.03
CA ALA A 23 -19.03 0.33 -1.51
C ALA A 23 -20.00 0.74 -0.39
N LEU A 24 -20.07 -0.04 0.70
CA LEU A 24 -21.12 0.08 1.71
C LEU A 24 -20.62 0.56 3.09
N GLY A 25 -19.30 0.56 3.34
CA GLY A 25 -18.71 0.92 4.64
C GLY A 25 -18.90 -0.13 5.75
N ILE A 26 -19.46 -1.31 5.44
CA ILE A 26 -19.83 -2.31 6.45
C ILE A 26 -18.60 -3.13 6.84
N ARG A 27 -18.14 -2.99 8.10
CA ARG A 27 -17.08 -3.82 8.68
C ARG A 27 -17.66 -5.16 9.14
N THR A 28 -17.34 -6.24 8.43
CA THR A 28 -18.00 -7.55 8.61
C THR A 28 -17.13 -8.61 9.31
N SER A 29 -15.86 -8.31 9.61
CA SER A 29 -14.98 -9.29 10.25
C SER A 29 -13.88 -8.69 11.11
N ARG A 30 -13.31 -9.53 11.97
CA ARG A 30 -12.10 -9.25 12.76
C ARG A 30 -10.83 -9.17 11.89
N GLU A 31 -10.88 -9.56 10.61
CA GLU A 31 -9.73 -9.57 9.71
C GLU A 31 -9.42 -8.21 9.05
N TYR A 32 -10.05 -7.13 9.52
CA TYR A 32 -9.76 -5.78 9.03
C TYR A 32 -8.27 -5.45 9.18
N LEU A 33 -7.65 -5.06 8.07
CA LEU A 33 -6.23 -4.74 7.95
C LEU A 33 -5.28 -5.87 8.38
N ARG A 34 -5.73 -7.14 8.35
CA ARG A 34 -4.89 -8.30 8.72
C ARG A 34 -3.56 -8.36 7.97
N ASN A 35 -3.59 -8.24 6.63
CA ASN A 35 -2.35 -8.29 5.84
C ASN A 35 -1.43 -7.08 6.08
N PRO A 36 -1.94 -5.82 6.13
CA PRO A 36 -1.15 -4.69 6.59
C PRO A 36 -0.46 -4.93 7.93
N LYS A 37 -1.15 -5.48 8.94
CA LYS A 37 -0.57 -5.80 10.25
C LYS A 37 0.57 -6.82 10.15
N ILE A 38 0.37 -7.90 9.37
CA ILE A 38 1.44 -8.88 9.12
C ILE A 38 2.66 -8.22 8.48
N VAL A 39 2.46 -7.38 7.46
CA VAL A 39 3.57 -6.66 6.79
C VAL A 39 4.27 -5.71 7.75
N ALA A 40 3.53 -4.98 8.60
CA ALA A 40 4.11 -4.11 9.61
C ALA A 40 4.98 -4.89 10.60
N GLY A 41 4.50 -6.06 11.07
CA GLY A 41 5.27 -6.98 11.91
C GLY A 41 6.58 -7.42 11.25
N MET A 42 6.50 -7.87 9.99
CA MET A 42 7.70 -8.26 9.22
C MET A 42 8.73 -7.14 9.10
N ILE A 43 8.29 -5.89 8.90
CA ILE A 43 9.20 -4.73 8.82
C ILE A 43 9.78 -4.38 10.19
N ASN A 44 8.98 -4.45 11.25
CA ASN A 44 9.43 -4.23 12.62
C ASN A 44 10.51 -5.23 13.04
N GLU A 45 10.32 -6.50 12.70
CA GLU A 45 11.26 -7.60 12.98
C GLU A 45 12.50 -7.61 12.06
N SER A 46 12.44 -6.91 10.93
CA SER A 46 13.55 -6.89 9.97
C SER A 46 14.85 -6.37 10.61
N THR A 47 15.93 -7.14 10.41
CA THR A 47 17.30 -6.81 10.81
C THR A 47 17.95 -5.77 9.88
N ARG A 48 17.36 -5.54 8.70
CA ARG A 48 17.86 -4.60 7.69
C ARG A 48 17.35 -3.18 7.96
N LYS A 49 18.09 -2.20 7.42
CA LYS A 49 17.65 -0.79 7.44
C LYS A 49 16.52 -0.60 6.42
N VAL A 50 15.29 -0.41 6.93
CA VAL A 50 14.05 -0.25 6.15
C VAL A 50 13.37 1.08 6.48
N LYS A 51 12.85 1.76 5.46
CA LYS A 51 11.86 2.84 5.60
C LYS A 51 10.63 2.54 4.74
N ALA A 52 9.48 2.37 5.37
CA ALA A 52 8.23 2.02 4.74
C ALA A 52 7.23 3.18 4.79
N TYR A 53 6.62 3.48 3.65
CA TYR A 53 5.64 4.53 3.44
C TYR A 53 4.28 3.88 3.17
N TRP A 54 3.34 4.08 4.10
CA TRP A 54 2.02 3.46 4.08
C TRP A 54 1.00 4.44 3.52
N PHE A 55 0.55 4.19 2.30
CA PHE A 55 -0.43 5.03 1.62
C PHE A 55 -1.83 4.49 1.88
N PHE A 56 -2.56 5.17 2.76
CA PHE A 56 -3.91 4.81 3.13
C PHE A 56 -4.94 5.63 2.37
N THR A 57 -6.04 5.00 1.98
CA THR A 57 -7.21 5.70 1.45
C THR A 57 -8.10 6.15 2.61
N PRO A 58 -9.10 7.01 2.36
CA PRO A 58 -10.13 7.33 3.37
C PRO A 58 -10.93 6.12 3.86
N LYS A 59 -10.84 4.98 3.19
CA LYS A 59 -11.52 3.73 3.56
C LYS A 59 -10.62 2.77 4.33
N THR A 60 -9.32 3.04 4.41
CA THR A 60 -8.35 2.09 4.95
C THR A 60 -7.44 2.70 5.99
N ILE A 61 -7.86 3.83 6.58
CA ILE A 61 -7.19 4.48 7.71
C ILE A 61 -6.80 3.41 8.76
N PRO A 62 -5.55 3.42 9.26
CA PRO A 62 -5.07 2.42 10.20
C PRO A 62 -5.96 2.37 11.44
N ASP A 63 -6.33 1.16 11.87
CA ASP A 63 -6.96 0.99 13.19
C ASP A 63 -5.91 1.11 14.31
N LYS A 64 -6.37 1.18 15.57
CA LYS A 64 -5.49 1.37 16.74
C LYS A 64 -4.30 0.41 16.75
N GLU A 65 -4.54 -0.87 16.51
CA GLU A 65 -3.50 -1.89 16.48
C GLU A 65 -2.46 -1.61 15.38
N LEU A 66 -2.90 -1.35 14.14
CA LEU A 66 -1.94 -1.01 13.08
C LEU A 66 -1.23 0.31 13.39
N ALA A 67 -1.92 1.32 13.90
CA ALA A 67 -1.33 2.61 14.25
C ALA A 67 -0.20 2.47 15.29
N GLU A 68 -0.39 1.64 16.32
CA GLU A 68 0.64 1.30 17.33
C GLU A 68 1.83 0.58 16.69
N MET A 69 1.59 -0.39 15.80
CA MET A 69 2.67 -1.07 15.08
C MET A 69 3.49 -0.12 14.20
N LEU A 70 2.84 0.92 13.66
CA LEU A 70 3.46 1.93 12.82
C LEU A 70 4.13 3.07 13.61
N ASP A 71 4.09 3.05 14.94
CA ASP A 71 4.65 4.10 15.79
C ASP A 71 6.13 3.90 16.10
N ASN A 72 6.93 3.85 15.05
CA ASN A 72 8.39 3.83 15.15
C ASN A 72 9.06 4.41 13.89
N PRO A 73 10.38 4.69 13.92
CA PRO A 73 11.05 5.38 12.82
C PRO A 73 11.07 4.65 11.46
N LYS A 74 10.86 3.31 11.45
CA LYS A 74 10.81 2.52 10.20
C LYS A 74 9.59 2.85 9.35
N HIS A 75 8.57 3.49 9.92
CA HIS A 75 7.30 3.72 9.24
C HIS A 75 7.03 5.21 9.00
N GLU A 76 6.27 5.49 7.95
CA GLU A 76 5.74 6.80 7.59
C GLU A 76 4.30 6.60 7.12
N VAL A 77 3.35 7.30 7.73
CA VAL A 77 1.94 7.30 7.30
C VAL A 77 1.76 8.34 6.21
N ALA A 78 1.12 7.96 5.11
CA ALA A 78 0.99 8.77 3.91
C ALA A 78 -0.43 8.65 3.30
N LEU A 79 -0.77 9.58 2.42
CA LEU A 79 -2.11 9.67 1.83
C LEU A 79 -2.20 9.01 0.46
N HIS A 80 -3.13 8.07 0.27
CA HIS A 80 -3.50 7.54 -1.03
C HIS A 80 -4.77 8.20 -1.55
N ILE A 81 -4.61 9.21 -2.40
CA ILE A 81 -5.71 10.10 -2.80
C ILE A 81 -6.67 9.39 -3.75
N VAL A 82 -7.96 9.41 -3.41
CA VAL A 82 -9.02 8.79 -4.19
C VAL A 82 -9.85 9.85 -4.93
N ASN A 83 -10.32 10.90 -4.28
CA ASN A 83 -11.28 11.84 -4.86
C ASN A 83 -10.95 13.29 -4.54
N ASP A 84 -10.89 13.64 -3.26
CA ASP A 84 -10.75 15.03 -2.79
C ASP A 84 -9.46 15.18 -1.96
N PRO A 85 -8.37 15.67 -2.56
CA PRO A 85 -7.07 15.76 -1.91
C PRO A 85 -7.09 16.45 -0.54
N TYR A 86 -7.77 17.58 -0.40
CA TYR A 86 -7.75 18.37 0.84
C TYR A 86 -8.63 17.77 1.92
N THR A 87 -9.84 17.32 1.57
CA THR A 87 -10.71 16.67 2.54
C THR A 87 -10.12 15.36 3.02
N GLU A 88 -9.53 14.56 2.13
CA GLU A 88 -8.90 13.30 2.49
C GLU A 88 -7.64 13.50 3.33
N LEU A 89 -6.84 14.53 3.04
CA LEU A 89 -5.71 14.94 3.88
C LEU A 89 -6.17 15.31 5.30
N ARG A 90 -7.14 16.22 5.43
CA ARG A 90 -7.66 16.64 6.74
C ARG A 90 -8.15 15.44 7.55
N ASN A 91 -8.93 14.56 6.94
CA ASN A 91 -9.45 13.37 7.60
C ASN A 91 -8.33 12.43 8.05
N MET A 92 -7.31 12.21 7.20
CA MET A 92 -6.18 11.36 7.56
C MET A 92 -5.38 11.94 8.73
N GLU A 93 -5.10 13.24 8.73
CA GLU A 93 -4.40 13.93 9.82
C GLU A 93 -5.21 13.89 11.12
N GLN A 94 -6.53 14.09 11.04
CA GLN A 94 -7.43 14.05 12.18
C GLN A 94 -7.51 12.65 12.82
N GLU A 95 -7.69 11.60 12.00
CA GLU A 95 -7.87 10.24 12.49
C GLU A 95 -6.57 9.62 13.01
N THR A 96 -5.43 9.98 12.42
CA THR A 96 -4.13 9.42 12.82
C THR A 96 -3.38 10.26 13.84
N GLY A 97 -3.74 11.53 14.00
CA GLY A 97 -2.99 12.52 14.79
C GLY A 97 -1.59 12.81 14.22
N LYS A 98 -1.25 12.31 13.03
CA LYS A 98 0.07 12.47 12.40
C LYS A 98 0.00 13.53 11.30
N LYS A 99 1.02 14.39 11.23
CA LYS A 99 1.20 15.29 10.07
C LYS A 99 1.60 14.46 8.85
N ILE A 100 0.82 14.54 7.78
CA ILE A 100 1.11 13.80 6.56
C ILE A 100 2.06 14.61 5.67
N LYS A 101 3.04 13.93 5.06
CA LYS A 101 4.07 14.56 4.21
C LYS A 101 4.03 14.11 2.76
N TYR A 102 3.60 12.88 2.51
CA TYR A 102 3.67 12.24 1.21
C TYR A 102 2.29 11.84 0.73
N TYR A 103 2.12 11.84 -0.59
CA TYR A 103 0.93 11.29 -1.22
C TYR A 103 1.24 10.43 -2.44
N THR A 104 0.31 9.53 -2.74
CA THR A 104 0.19 8.84 -4.03
C THR A 104 -1.23 9.00 -4.53
N ILE A 105 -1.47 8.57 -5.76
CA ILE A 105 -2.75 8.73 -6.44
C ILE A 105 -3.32 7.35 -6.69
N HIS A 106 -4.52 7.08 -6.17
CA HIS A 106 -5.25 5.86 -6.44
C HIS A 106 -5.79 5.90 -7.87
N GLY A 107 -5.15 5.15 -8.78
CA GLY A 107 -5.61 4.97 -10.15
C GLY A 107 -6.65 3.85 -10.26
N THR A 108 -7.66 4.00 -11.12
CA THR A 108 -8.66 2.96 -11.36
C THR A 108 -9.05 2.88 -12.82
N ALA A 109 -8.61 1.82 -13.51
CA ALA A 109 -8.91 1.62 -14.93
C ALA A 109 -10.36 1.13 -15.16
N HIS A 110 -10.84 0.20 -14.33
CA HIS A 110 -12.14 -0.47 -14.54
C HIS A 110 -13.32 0.39 -14.08
N LEU A 111 -14.36 0.50 -14.91
CA LEU A 111 -15.56 1.32 -14.62
C LEU A 111 -16.29 0.89 -13.34
N PHE A 112 -16.49 -0.40 -13.10
CA PHE A 112 -17.13 -0.87 -11.86
C PHE A 112 -16.33 -0.47 -10.61
N ALA A 113 -15.01 -0.59 -10.66
CA ALA A 113 -14.16 -0.13 -9.56
C ALA A 113 -14.21 1.39 -9.39
N ARG A 114 -14.26 2.14 -10.49
CA ARG A 114 -14.47 3.59 -10.46
C ARG A 114 -15.80 3.99 -9.79
N ILE A 115 -16.88 3.27 -10.04
CA ILE A 115 -18.18 3.49 -9.38
C ILE A 115 -18.09 3.21 -7.88
N MET A 116 -17.42 2.13 -7.45
CA MET A 116 -17.22 1.84 -6.02
C MET A 116 -16.47 2.96 -5.30
N TRP A 117 -15.54 3.61 -5.98
CA TRP A 117 -14.81 4.78 -5.47
C TRP A 117 -15.54 6.11 -5.68
N ARG A 118 -16.81 6.09 -6.13
CA ARG A 118 -17.63 7.27 -6.46
C ARG A 118 -17.00 8.20 -7.51
N ARG A 119 -16.23 7.62 -8.45
CA ARG A 119 -15.41 8.33 -9.44
C ARG A 119 -15.57 7.78 -10.86
N TRP A 120 -16.79 7.78 -11.41
CA TRP A 120 -17.05 7.13 -12.71
C TRP A 120 -16.52 7.89 -13.94
N LYS A 121 -16.34 9.23 -13.86
CA LYS A 121 -15.93 10.07 -15.01
C LYS A 121 -14.42 10.09 -15.27
N SER A 122 -13.58 9.84 -14.28
CA SER A 122 -12.12 9.92 -14.39
C SER A 122 -11.42 8.66 -13.89
N LYS A 123 -10.23 8.35 -14.41
CA LYS A 123 -9.41 7.20 -13.97
C LYS A 123 -8.57 7.52 -12.73
N ALA A 124 -8.37 8.80 -12.43
CA ALA A 124 -7.61 9.32 -11.30
C ALA A 124 -8.21 10.68 -10.88
N PRO A 125 -7.99 11.15 -9.64
CA PRO A 125 -8.35 12.50 -9.23
C PRO A 125 -7.35 13.51 -9.84
N LYS A 126 -7.79 14.75 -10.05
CA LYS A 126 -6.87 15.84 -10.35
C LYS A 126 -6.25 16.32 -9.04
N ILE A 127 -4.93 16.48 -9.01
CA ILE A 127 -4.24 17.04 -7.85
C ILE A 127 -4.04 18.54 -8.11
N PRO A 128 -4.47 19.42 -7.17
CA PRO A 128 -4.18 20.84 -7.22
C PRO A 128 -2.67 21.12 -7.28
N GLU A 129 -2.27 22.17 -7.98
CA GLU A 129 -0.86 22.54 -8.12
C GLU A 129 -0.25 23.01 -6.78
N ASP A 130 -1.08 23.58 -5.91
CA ASP A 130 -0.76 24.04 -4.56
C ASP A 130 -0.98 22.98 -3.48
N PHE A 131 -1.18 21.71 -3.86
CA PHE A 131 -1.36 20.64 -2.89
C PHE A 131 -0.09 20.44 -2.06
N PRO A 132 -0.16 20.52 -0.71
CA PRO A 132 1.03 20.74 0.14
C PRO A 132 1.88 19.50 0.36
N LEU A 133 1.45 18.32 -0.09
CA LEU A 133 2.16 17.07 0.10
C LEU A 133 3.14 16.80 -1.04
N GLN A 134 4.23 16.10 -0.74
CA GLN A 134 5.17 15.67 -1.76
C GLN A 134 4.65 14.43 -2.50
N SER A 135 4.63 14.51 -3.83
CA SER A 135 4.25 13.37 -4.67
C SER A 135 5.29 12.26 -4.58
N PHE A 136 4.85 11.06 -4.22
CA PHE A 136 5.73 9.90 -4.20
C PHE A 136 5.97 9.31 -5.61
N HIS A 137 5.24 9.77 -6.63
CA HIS A 137 5.44 9.34 -8.02
C HIS A 137 6.75 9.84 -8.64
N GLN A 138 7.45 10.77 -7.97
CA GLN A 138 8.79 11.20 -8.38
C GLN A 138 9.87 10.10 -8.20
N PHE A 139 9.58 9.07 -7.39
CA PHE A 139 10.52 7.98 -7.14
C PHE A 139 10.28 6.82 -8.10
N PRO A 140 11.33 6.24 -8.71
CA PRO A 140 11.18 5.02 -9.49
C PRO A 140 10.73 3.89 -8.57
N THR A 141 9.81 3.06 -9.06
CA THR A 141 9.21 1.98 -8.25
C THR A 141 9.26 0.63 -8.94
N THR A 142 9.44 -0.43 -8.15
CA THR A 142 9.43 -1.82 -8.61
C THR A 142 8.36 -2.62 -7.87
N GLY A 143 7.39 -3.15 -8.62
CA GLY A 143 6.20 -3.80 -8.04
C GLY A 143 6.46 -5.25 -7.69
N ILE A 144 6.73 -5.58 -6.44
CA ILE A 144 7.08 -6.96 -6.05
C ILE A 144 5.89 -7.91 -6.23
N ASP A 145 4.66 -7.42 -6.02
CA ASP A 145 3.44 -8.19 -6.26
C ASP A 145 3.24 -8.46 -7.77
N ILE A 146 3.72 -7.60 -8.67
CA ILE A 146 3.75 -7.88 -10.12
C ILE A 146 4.85 -8.89 -10.44
N LEU A 147 6.06 -8.71 -9.91
CA LEU A 147 7.17 -9.63 -10.16
C LEU A 147 6.81 -11.05 -9.70
N CYS A 148 6.22 -11.20 -8.51
CA CYS A 148 5.73 -12.48 -8.00
C CYS A 148 4.52 -13.04 -8.78
N TYR A 149 3.87 -12.23 -9.61
CA TYR A 149 2.90 -12.74 -10.57
C TYR A 149 3.60 -13.35 -11.79
N LEU A 150 4.59 -12.66 -12.33
CA LEU A 150 5.20 -12.97 -13.62
C LEU A 150 6.31 -14.03 -13.53
N TYR A 151 7.02 -14.09 -12.41
CA TYR A 151 8.25 -14.87 -12.26
C TYR A 151 8.19 -15.81 -11.05
N PRO A 152 8.97 -16.90 -11.05
CA PRO A 152 9.22 -17.70 -9.85
C PRO A 152 9.81 -16.87 -8.71
N ALA A 153 9.57 -17.29 -7.46
CA ALA A 153 9.95 -16.54 -6.27
C ALA A 153 11.43 -16.14 -6.22
N GLU A 154 12.34 -17.06 -6.55
CA GLU A 154 13.78 -16.79 -6.57
C GLU A 154 14.18 -15.72 -7.59
N GLN A 155 13.56 -15.74 -8.78
CA GLN A 155 13.82 -14.73 -9.80
C GLN A 155 13.22 -13.38 -9.38
N ALA A 156 11.99 -13.36 -8.85
CA ALA A 156 11.37 -12.15 -8.34
C ALA A 156 12.18 -11.54 -7.19
N LYS A 157 12.74 -12.36 -6.30
CA LYS A 157 13.64 -11.92 -5.22
C LYS A 157 14.89 -11.24 -5.79
N ARG A 158 15.64 -11.91 -6.68
CA ARG A 158 16.85 -11.33 -7.31
C ARG A 158 16.56 -9.99 -8.00
N MET A 159 15.51 -9.94 -8.83
CA MET A 159 15.09 -8.70 -9.50
C MET A 159 14.72 -7.58 -8.51
N THR A 160 14.14 -7.95 -7.36
CA THR A 160 13.80 -6.99 -6.30
C THR A 160 15.07 -6.48 -5.60
N GLU A 161 16.05 -7.34 -5.35
CA GLU A 161 17.35 -6.96 -4.76
C GLU A 161 18.14 -6.03 -5.69
N ASP A 162 18.17 -6.34 -6.99
CA ASP A 162 18.84 -5.51 -7.99
C ASP A 162 18.17 -4.13 -8.08
N ALA A 163 16.84 -4.08 -8.11
CA ALA A 163 16.09 -2.83 -8.05
C ALA A 163 16.39 -2.01 -6.79
N ILE A 164 16.55 -2.65 -5.62
CA ILE A 164 16.94 -1.97 -4.37
C ILE A 164 18.36 -1.39 -4.50
N LYS A 165 19.31 -2.11 -5.11
CA LYS A 165 20.68 -1.64 -5.34
C LYS A 165 20.72 -0.45 -6.31
N GLU A 166 19.85 -0.45 -7.32
CA GLU A 166 19.65 0.67 -8.25
C GLU A 166 18.93 1.86 -7.61
N GLY A 167 18.47 1.73 -6.36
CA GLY A 167 17.81 2.79 -5.61
C GLY A 167 16.30 2.87 -5.84
N ASN A 168 15.66 1.89 -6.49
CA ASN A 168 14.21 1.89 -6.66
C ASN A 168 13.49 1.69 -5.32
N VAL A 169 12.28 2.26 -5.22
CA VAL A 169 11.37 1.98 -4.11
C VAL A 169 10.57 0.73 -4.46
N ILE A 170 10.65 -0.31 -3.63
CA ILE A 170 9.82 -1.50 -3.84
C ILE A 170 8.38 -1.17 -3.47
N TYR A 171 7.40 -1.63 -4.24
CA TYR A 171 5.99 -1.35 -3.97
C TYR A 171 5.09 -2.58 -4.07
N PHE A 172 4.00 -2.59 -3.31
CA PHE A 172 2.98 -3.64 -3.36
C PHE A 172 1.68 -3.21 -2.69
N HIS A 173 0.63 -4.01 -2.90
CA HIS A 173 -0.64 -3.89 -2.18
C HIS A 173 -0.79 -5.06 -1.22
N PRO A 174 -0.98 -4.84 0.11
CA PRO A 174 -1.07 -5.92 1.10
C PRO A 174 -2.14 -6.98 0.81
N ILE A 175 -3.18 -6.64 0.05
CA ILE A 175 -4.20 -7.61 -0.35
C ILE A 175 -3.59 -8.81 -1.10
N TRP A 176 -2.49 -8.64 -1.84
CA TRP A 176 -1.85 -9.72 -2.58
C TRP A 176 -0.85 -10.54 -1.78
N LEU A 177 -0.66 -10.27 -0.47
CA LEU A 177 0.39 -10.90 0.35
C LEU A 177 0.45 -12.44 0.20
N PHE A 178 -0.71 -13.09 0.25
CA PHE A 178 -0.84 -14.56 0.20
C PHE A 178 -1.68 -15.08 -0.97
N GLN A 179 -2.10 -14.21 -1.90
CA GLN A 179 -3.03 -14.62 -2.95
C GLN A 179 -2.61 -14.11 -4.32
N ARG A 180 -3.03 -14.86 -5.34
CA ARG A 180 -2.82 -14.53 -6.75
C ARG A 180 -4.08 -13.94 -7.35
N GLY A 181 -3.95 -12.82 -8.05
CA GLY A 181 -5.03 -12.21 -8.80
C GLY A 181 -5.40 -13.03 -10.03
N LYS A 182 -6.71 -13.19 -10.26
CA LYS A 182 -7.24 -13.80 -11.50
C LYS A 182 -7.28 -12.77 -12.64
N MET A 183 -7.79 -11.57 -12.34
CA MET A 183 -7.91 -10.46 -13.31
C MET A 183 -6.78 -9.43 -13.17
N ASN A 184 -6.24 -9.26 -11.97
CA ASN A 184 -5.08 -8.41 -11.75
C ASN A 184 -3.82 -9.25 -11.85
N ARG A 185 -2.82 -8.79 -12.62
CA ARG A 185 -1.51 -9.43 -12.74
C ARG A 185 -0.65 -9.16 -11.49
N ARG A 186 -1.12 -9.66 -10.34
CA ARG A 186 -0.54 -9.48 -9.01
C ARG A 186 -0.50 -10.84 -8.29
N GLY A 187 0.61 -11.18 -7.64
CA GLY A 187 0.90 -12.49 -7.10
C GLY A 187 1.29 -12.45 -5.62
N PRO A 188 1.30 -13.63 -4.97
CA PRO A 188 1.69 -13.77 -3.57
C PRO A 188 3.16 -13.40 -3.38
N PHE A 189 3.43 -12.43 -2.52
CA PHE A 189 4.78 -11.89 -2.33
C PHE A 189 5.32 -12.12 -0.92
N TYR A 190 4.61 -12.81 -0.02
CA TYR A 190 5.04 -13.04 1.37
C TYR A 190 6.46 -13.57 1.48
N TYR A 191 6.79 -14.67 0.80
CA TYR A 191 8.11 -15.30 0.90
C TYR A 191 9.21 -14.43 0.31
N VAL A 192 8.94 -13.76 -0.81
CA VAL A 192 9.89 -12.83 -1.42
C VAL A 192 10.16 -11.67 -0.48
N LEU A 193 9.12 -11.01 0.05
CA LEU A 193 9.29 -9.92 1.01
C LEU A 193 10.02 -10.37 2.28
N LYS A 194 9.70 -11.56 2.81
CA LYS A 194 10.39 -12.11 3.98
C LYS A 194 11.89 -12.30 3.71
N GLY A 195 12.24 -12.86 2.55
CA GLY A 195 13.64 -13.00 2.14
C GLY A 195 14.32 -11.63 2.00
N ILE A 196 13.69 -10.67 1.32
CA ILE A 196 14.24 -9.30 1.19
C ILE A 196 14.47 -8.63 2.54
N LEU A 197 13.61 -8.86 3.53
CA LEU A 197 13.70 -8.21 4.84
C LEU A 197 14.70 -8.87 5.79
N ASN A 198 15.02 -10.15 5.61
CA ASN A 198 15.83 -10.93 6.56
C ASN A 198 17.16 -11.43 5.97
N ASP A 199 17.20 -11.66 4.67
CA ASP A 199 18.40 -12.10 3.98
C ASP A 199 19.17 -10.83 3.61
N GLY A 200 20.30 -10.63 4.27
CA GLY A 200 21.30 -9.65 3.91
C GLY A 200 22.67 -10.27 4.16
N ASP A 201 23.48 -10.31 3.10
CA ASP A 201 24.93 -10.50 3.22
C ASP A 201 25.55 -9.45 4.16
#